data_AF-A0A520BIY1-F1
#
_entry.id   AF-A0A520BIY1-F1
#
_cell.length_a   1.000
_cell.length_b   1.000
_cell.length_c   1.000
_cell.angle_alpha   90.00
_cell.angle_beta   90.00
_cell.angle_gamma   90.00
#
_symmetry.space_group_name_H-M   'P 1'
#
loop_
_entity.id
_entity.type
_entity.pdbx_description
1 polymer ?
#
loop_
_entity_poly.entity_id
_entity_poly.type
_entity_poly.pdbx_seq_one_letter_code
_entity_poly.pdbx_strand_id
1 'polypeptide(L)'
;VMQVSGGSQSFNAVNQMRVLGRWMRMLTIPNQSSVAKAFAEFGDDGRMKPSAFYDRVVDVMEELVKFTLLTRDLGPYLVDRYSERKESAEELSRRVNQRAI
;
A
#
# COMPACT_ATOMS: atom_id res chain seq x y z
N VAL A 1 -4.22 -4.36 0.14
CA VAL A 1 -4.78 -4.32 1.53
C VAL A 1 -5.80 -5.43 1.71
N MET A 2 -5.99 -5.95 2.93
CA MET A 2 -6.87 -7.11 3.19
C MET A 2 -7.57 -7.01 4.54
N GLN A 3 -8.80 -7.52 4.65
CA GLN A 3 -9.52 -7.66 5.93
C GLN A 3 -10.24 -9.01 6.05
N VAL A 4 -10.61 -9.36 7.28
CA VAL A 4 -11.54 -10.44 7.61
C VAL A 4 -12.69 -9.91 8.46
N SER A 5 -13.87 -10.53 8.38
CA SER A 5 -15.05 -10.19 9.18
C SER A 5 -15.73 -11.47 9.69
N GLY A 6 -16.22 -11.44 10.94
CA GLY A 6 -17.10 -12.49 11.46
C GLY A 6 -18.54 -12.41 10.93
N GLY A 7 -18.94 -11.27 10.36
CA GLY A 7 -20.28 -11.04 9.82
C GLY A 7 -20.33 -11.10 8.29
N SER A 8 -21.37 -10.51 7.72
CA SER A 8 -21.50 -10.30 6.27
C SER A 8 -20.34 -9.47 5.71
N GLN A 9 -20.18 -9.50 4.39
CA GLN A 9 -19.11 -8.80 3.70
C GLN A 9 -19.17 -7.29 3.99
N SER A 10 -18.01 -6.70 4.27
CA SER A 10 -17.83 -5.27 4.49
C SER A 10 -16.51 -4.83 3.87
N PHE A 11 -16.38 -3.54 3.55
CA PHE A 11 -15.14 -2.95 3.02
C PHE A 11 -14.59 -1.83 3.91
N ASN A 12 -15.15 -1.65 5.10
CA ASN A 12 -14.85 -0.50 5.95
C ASN A 12 -13.36 -0.43 6.32
N ALA A 13 -12.78 -1.55 6.76
CA ALA A 13 -11.38 -1.57 7.18
C ALA A 13 -10.43 -1.41 5.98
N VAL A 14 -10.66 -2.13 4.87
CA VAL A 14 -9.80 -1.99 3.68
C VAL A 14 -9.86 -0.59 3.06
N ASN A 15 -11.02 0.08 3.10
CA ASN A 15 -11.15 1.45 2.62
C ASN A 15 -10.36 2.42 3.50
N GLN A 16 -10.43 2.27 4.83
CA GLN A 16 -9.64 3.08 5.76
C GLN A 16 -8.14 2.83 5.59
N MET A 17 -7.72 1.57 5.47
CA MET A 17 -6.32 1.21 5.23
C MET A 17 -5.80 1.75 3.91
N ARG A 18 -6.63 1.82 2.85
CA ARG A 18 -6.24 2.42 1.57
C ARG A 18 -5.97 3.91 1.69
N VAL A 19 -6.82 4.64 2.41
CA VAL A 19 -6.59 6.06 2.71
C VAL A 19 -5.33 6.23 3.56
N LEU A 20 -5.10 5.36 4.54
CA LEU A 20 -3.89 5.36 5.34
C LEU A 20 -2.63 5.10 4.49
N GLY A 21 -2.67 4.15 3.55
CA GLY A 21 -1.57 3.89 2.62
C GLY A 21 -1.18 5.13 1.80
N ARG A 22 -2.16 5.92 1.37
CA ARG A 22 -1.91 7.23 0.73
C ARG A 22 -1.17 8.19 1.66
N TRP A 23 -1.59 8.30 2.92
CA TRP A 23 -0.91 9.15 3.91
C TRP A 23 0.53 8.72 4.18
N MET A 24 0.78 7.41 4.16
CA MET A 24 2.13 6.84 4.29
C MET A 24 2.97 6.94 3.00
N ARG A 25 2.45 7.61 1.95
CA ARG A 25 3.08 7.73 0.62
C ARG A 25 3.38 6.37 -0.03
N MET A 26 2.59 5.34 0.26
CA MET A 26 2.74 4.00 -0.31
C MET A 26 1.97 3.84 -1.62
N LEU A 27 2.52 3.05 -2.54
CA LEU A 27 1.81 2.56 -3.72
C LEU A 27 0.85 1.43 -3.30
N THR A 28 -0.35 1.79 -2.89
CA THR A 28 -1.38 0.81 -2.52
C THR A 28 -2.00 0.22 -3.78
N ILE A 29 -1.72 -1.05 -4.07
CA ILE A 29 -2.19 -1.74 -5.28
C ILE A 29 -3.74 -1.70 -5.42
N PRO A 30 -4.28 -1.74 -6.65
CA PRO A 30 -5.72 -1.73 -6.89
C PRO A 30 -6.47 -2.86 -6.18
N ASN A 31 -5.99 -4.10 -6.31
CA ASN A 31 -6.70 -5.27 -5.82
C ASN A 31 -6.69 -5.37 -4.29
N GLN A 32 -7.75 -5.93 -3.73
CA GLN A 32 -7.92 -6.10 -2.28
C GLN A 32 -8.80 -7.31 -1.95
N SER A 33 -8.62 -7.85 -0.75
CA SER A 33 -9.42 -8.98 -0.26
C SER A 33 -10.24 -8.59 0.97
N SER A 34 -11.50 -9.03 1.00
CA SER A 34 -12.39 -8.93 2.16
C SER A 34 -13.14 -10.24 2.33
N VAL A 35 -12.72 -11.02 3.32
CA VAL A 35 -13.29 -12.34 3.63
C VAL A 35 -14.44 -12.18 4.62
N ALA A 36 -15.65 -12.51 4.18
CA ALA A 36 -16.85 -12.49 5.01
C ALA A 36 -17.01 -13.82 5.76
N LYS A 37 -17.68 -13.79 6.93
CA LYS A 37 -17.89 -14.97 7.79
C LYS A 37 -16.63 -15.82 7.92
N ALA A 38 -15.50 -15.18 8.21
CA ALA A 38 -14.18 -15.79 8.07
C ALA A 38 -14.05 -17.12 8.83
N PHE A 39 -14.74 -17.28 9.97
CA PHE A 39 -14.78 -18.53 10.72
C PHE A 39 -15.23 -19.76 9.90
N ALA A 40 -16.00 -19.58 8.82
CA ALA A 40 -16.43 -20.66 7.94
C ALA A 40 -15.41 -20.99 6.84
N GLU A 41 -14.51 -20.04 6.52
CA GLU A 41 -13.53 -20.11 5.43
C GLU A 41 -12.21 -20.77 5.83
N PHE A 42 -12.00 -21.04 7.13
CA PHE A 42 -10.83 -21.77 7.63
C PHE A 42 -11.22 -23.16 8.14
N GLY A 43 -10.36 -24.15 7.90
CA GLY A 43 -10.47 -25.50 8.43
C GLY A 43 -9.92 -25.62 9.85
N ASP A 44 -10.06 -26.79 10.45
CA ASP A 44 -9.60 -27.08 11.82
C ASP A 44 -8.07 -27.02 11.98
N ASP A 45 -7.34 -27.16 10.87
CA ASP A 45 -5.89 -26.98 10.77
C ASP A 45 -5.45 -25.51 10.63
N GLY A 46 -6.42 -24.57 10.66
CA GLY A 46 -6.18 -23.14 10.46
C GLY A 46 -5.88 -22.75 9.02
N ARG A 47 -6.04 -23.66 8.05
CA ARG A 47 -5.83 -23.36 6.63
C ARG A 47 -7.10 -22.82 6.01
N MET A 48 -6.93 -21.83 5.14
CA MET A 48 -8.05 -21.31 4.35
C MET A 48 -8.51 -22.38 3.35
N LYS A 49 -9.81 -22.62 3.30
CA LYS A 49 -10.43 -23.57 2.36
C LYS A 49 -10.32 -23.05 0.93
N PRO A 50 -10.28 -23.94 -0.08
CA PRO A 50 -10.43 -23.53 -1.47
C PRO A 50 -11.80 -22.84 -1.66
N SER A 51 -11.78 -21.55 -1.99
CA SER A 51 -12.99 -20.75 -2.19
C SER A 51 -12.67 -19.53 -3.06
N ALA A 52 -13.70 -18.84 -3.54
CA ALA A 52 -13.51 -17.59 -4.29
C ALA A 52 -12.77 -16.51 -3.45
N PHE A 53 -12.85 -16.59 -2.11
CA PHE A 53 -12.05 -15.72 -1.25
C PHE A 53 -10.58 -16.09 -1.32
N TYR A 54 -10.23 -17.37 -1.34
CA TYR A 54 -8.86 -17.83 -1.47
C TYR A 54 -8.25 -17.41 -2.82
N ASP A 55 -8.99 -17.61 -3.91
CA ASP A 55 -8.54 -17.18 -5.25
C ASP A 55 -8.25 -15.67 -5.28
N ARG A 56 -9.11 -14.86 -4.64
CA ARG A 56 -8.86 -13.42 -4.49
C ARG A 56 -7.60 -13.11 -3.67
N VAL A 57 -7.30 -13.89 -2.63
CA VAL A 57 -6.04 -13.72 -1.88
C VAL A 57 -4.85 -13.97 -2.81
N VAL A 58 -4.91 -15.00 -3.64
CA VAL A 58 -3.87 -15.31 -4.63
C VAL A 58 -3.71 -14.15 -5.61
N ASP A 59 -4.78 -13.64 -6.20
CA ASP A 59 -4.73 -12.50 -7.12
C ASP A 59 -4.06 -11.26 -6.49
N VAL A 60 -4.39 -10.97 -5.22
CA VAL A 60 -3.83 -9.82 -4.49
C VAL A 60 -2.34 -10.00 -4.24
N MET A 61 -1.90 -11.21 -3.90
CA MET A 61 -0.47 -11.50 -3.68
C MET A 61 0.31 -11.50 -4.99
N GLU A 62 -0.27 -12.04 -6.06
CA GLU A 62 0.33 -12.01 -7.39
C GLU A 62 0.52 -10.57 -7.88
N GLU A 63 -0.52 -9.73 -7.76
CA GLU A 63 -0.45 -8.32 -8.11
C GLU A 63 0.55 -7.56 -7.24
N LEU A 64 0.59 -7.83 -5.93
CA LEU A 64 1.54 -7.20 -5.01
C LEU A 64 2.99 -7.46 -5.45
N VAL A 65 3.32 -8.71 -5.78
CA VAL A 65 4.67 -9.07 -6.22
C VAL A 65 5.00 -8.43 -7.57
N LYS A 66 4.07 -8.45 -8.53
CA LYS A 66 4.25 -7.79 -9.84
C LYS A 66 4.55 -6.29 -9.68
N PHE A 67 3.75 -5.57 -8.88
CA PHE A 67 3.97 -4.14 -8.61
C PHE A 67 5.26 -3.88 -7.84
N THR A 68 5.61 -4.75 -6.90
CA THR A 68 6.86 -4.61 -6.13
C THR A 68 8.07 -4.74 -7.04
N LEU A 69 8.11 -5.78 -7.89
CA LEU A 69 9.20 -5.97 -8.85
C LEU A 69 9.28 -4.83 -9.87
N LEU A 70 8.13 -4.31 -10.31
CA LEU A 70 8.06 -3.18 -11.23
C LEU A 70 8.60 -1.87 -10.62
N THR A 71 8.42 -1.64 -9.32
CA THR A 71 8.61 -0.32 -8.70
C THR A 71 9.80 -0.21 -7.76
N ARG A 72 10.30 -1.31 -7.18
CA ARG A 72 11.34 -1.28 -6.14
C ARG A 72 12.62 -0.56 -6.58
N ASP A 73 13.05 -0.76 -7.82
CA ASP A 73 14.32 -0.21 -8.33
C ASP A 73 14.14 1.23 -8.85
N LEU A 74 12.89 1.64 -9.16
CA LEU A 74 12.53 2.98 -9.59
C LEU A 74 12.20 3.92 -8.41
N GLY A 75 12.20 3.41 -7.18
CA GLY A 75 11.81 4.13 -5.96
C GLY A 75 12.42 5.54 -5.86
N PRO A 76 13.75 5.71 -5.96
CA PRO A 76 14.40 7.02 -5.87
C PRO A 76 13.89 8.03 -6.90
N TYR A 77 13.62 7.58 -8.13
CA TYR A 77 13.11 8.43 -9.19
C TYR A 77 11.64 8.80 -8.97
N LEU A 78 10.81 7.83 -8.56
CA LEU A 78 9.37 8.05 -8.32
C LEU A 78 9.10 9.02 -7.17
N VAL A 79 10.01 9.12 -6.21
CA VAL A 79 9.88 10.04 -5.06
C VAL A 79 10.65 11.34 -5.22
N ASP A 80 11.35 11.54 -6.34
CA ASP A 80 12.04 12.81 -6.65
C ASP A 80 11.01 13.87 -7.08
N ARG A 81 10.53 14.66 -6.11
CA ARG A 81 9.44 15.64 -6.32
C ARG A 81 9.96 17.01 -6.68
N TYR A 82 9.28 17.64 -7.64
CA TYR A 82 9.57 19.02 -8.06
C TYR A 82 9.56 20.02 -6.90
N SER A 83 8.57 19.93 -5.99
CA SER A 83 8.47 20.84 -4.84
C SER A 83 9.67 20.73 -3.89
N GLU A 84 10.17 19.52 -3.66
CA GLU A 84 11.33 19.23 -2.79
C GLU A 84 12.63 19.74 -3.45
N ARG A 85 12.77 19.59 -4.78
CA ARG A 85 13.89 20.17 -5.53
C ARG A 85 13.89 21.70 -5.51
N LYS A 86 12.72 22.32 -5.64
CA LYS A 86 12.58 23.79 -5.57
C LYS A 86 12.99 24.32 -4.20
N GLU A 87 12.52 23.70 -3.12
CA GLU A 87 12.89 24.05 -1.74
C GLU A 87 14.40 23.92 -1.51
N SER A 88 15.01 22.83 -1.94
CA SER A 88 16.46 22.60 -1.80
C SER A 88 17.30 23.70 -2.48
N ALA A 89 16.86 24.20 -3.64
CA ALA A 89 17.51 25.30 -4.34
C ALA A 89 17.36 26.64 -3.61
N GLU A 90 16.18 26.90 -3.03
CA GLU A 90 15.95 28.08 -2.19
C GLU A 90 16.80 28.04 -0.91
N GLU A 91 16.90 26.89 -0.25
CA GLU A 91 17.77 26.69 0.92
C GLU A 91 19.25 26.87 0.58
N LEU A 92 19.70 26.35 -0.57
CA LEU A 92 21.06 26.58 -1.05
C LEU A 92 21.31 28.07 -1.30
N SER A 93 20.39 28.76 -1.97
CA SER A 93 20.49 30.20 -2.22
C SER A 93 20.55 30.99 -0.91
N ARG A 94 19.74 30.65 0.11
CA ARG A 94 19.83 31.29 1.43
C ARG A 94 21.18 31.09 2.10
N ARG A 95 21.76 29.88 2.03
CA ARG A 95 23.08 29.59 2.61
C ARG A 95 24.19 30.37 1.92
N VAL A 96 24.19 30.42 0.58
CA VAL A 96 25.21 31.15 -0.19
C VAL A 96 25.10 32.66 0.03
N ASN A 97 23.89 33.18 0.26
CA ASN A 97 23.64 34.60 0.49
C ASN A 97 23.76 35.03 1.96
N GLN A 98 24.06 34.13 2.90
CA GLN A 98 24.52 34.55 4.23
C GLN A 98 25.88 35.21 4.05
N ARG A 99 25.93 36.54 4.20
CA ARG A 99 27.20 37.27 4.29
C ARG A 99 28.04 36.59 5.36
N ALA A 100 29.27 36.20 4.98
CA ALA A 100 30.25 35.65 5.90
C ALA A 100 30.25 36.48 7.18
N ILE A 101 30.17 35.80 8.33
CA ILE A 101 30.40 36.43 9.64
C ILE A 101 31.79 37.06 9.63
#